data_AF-A0A2G2WT32-F1
#
_entry.id   AF-A0A2G2WT32-F1
#
_cell.length_a   1.000
_cell.length_b   1.000
_cell.length_c   1.000
_cell.angle_alpha   90.00
_cell.angle_beta   90.00
_cell.angle_gamma   90.00
#
_symmetry.space_group_name_H-M   'P 1'
#
loop_
_entity.id
_entity.type
_entity.pdbx_description
1 polymer ?
#
loop_
_entity_poly.entity_id
_entity_poly.type
_entity_poly.pdbx_seq_one_letter_code
_entity_poly.pdbx_strand_id
1 'polypeptide(L)'
;MDDHISATSCSEPYWHSMGLRNIRKDWSRKLDDALWAYMTVFKSPIGISPYQLLYGNGWHLPIELEHKAMWALKQVNLNWDDAINMRLGQLNEIDEFHLNAY
;
A
#
# COMPACT_ATOMS: atom_id res chain seq x y z
N MET A 1 26.45 52.80 28.22
CA MET A 1 25.53 53.23 29.30
C MET A 1 24.89 54.50 28.77
N ASP A 2 23.68 54.51 28.23
CA ASP A 2 22.59 53.55 28.28
C ASP A 2 21.72 53.67 27.02
N ASP A 3 20.90 52.65 26.85
CA ASP A 3 20.03 52.32 25.73
C ASP A 3 18.93 53.37 25.49
N HIS A 4 18.36 53.43 24.29
CA HIS A 4 16.96 53.04 24.10
C HIS A 4 16.58 52.98 22.61
N ILE A 5 16.10 51.79 22.26
CA ILE A 5 15.72 51.26 20.97
C ILE A 5 14.42 51.90 20.46
N SER A 6 14.42 52.34 19.21
CA SER A 6 13.21 52.71 18.45
C SER A 6 12.33 51.49 18.22
N ALA A 7 11.13 51.47 18.80
CA ALA A 7 10.12 50.46 18.52
C ALA A 7 9.34 50.81 17.24
N THR A 8 9.91 50.45 16.09
CA THR A 8 9.14 50.41 14.83
C THR A 8 8.39 49.09 14.76
N SER A 9 7.09 49.13 15.02
CA SER A 9 6.01 48.31 14.42
C SER A 9 6.47 47.02 13.70
N CYS A 10 6.63 45.93 14.43
CA CYS A 10 6.69 44.58 13.85
C CYS A 10 5.27 44.11 13.56
N SER A 11 4.96 43.90 12.28
CA SER A 11 3.72 43.32 11.79
C SER A 11 3.41 42.00 12.50
N GLU A 12 2.26 41.96 13.19
CA GLU A 12 1.70 40.78 13.84
C GLU A 12 1.67 39.57 12.89
N PRO A 13 2.32 38.44 13.21
CA PRO A 13 2.21 37.25 12.37
C PRO A 13 0.88 36.54 12.66
N TYR A 14 0.11 36.31 11.60
CA TYR A 14 -1.23 35.72 11.54
C TYR A 14 -1.32 34.25 12.02
N TRP A 15 -0.82 33.92 13.21
CA TRP A 15 -0.85 32.55 13.75
C TRP A 15 -2.16 32.19 14.48
N HIS A 16 -3.13 33.11 14.55
CA HIS A 16 -4.35 32.90 15.33
C HIS A 16 -5.48 32.10 14.65
N SER A 17 -5.22 31.43 13.51
CA SER A 17 -6.23 30.62 12.82
C SER A 17 -5.76 29.25 12.32
N MET A 18 -4.57 28.77 12.71
CA MET A 18 -4.19 27.39 12.40
C MET A 18 -4.86 26.47 13.43
N GLY A 19 -6.10 26.08 13.11
CA GLY A 19 -6.91 25.16 13.90
C GLY A 19 -6.19 23.84 14.17
N LEU A 20 -5.51 23.77 15.31
CA LEU A 20 -4.86 22.59 15.90
C LEU A 20 -5.90 21.58 16.42
N ARG A 21 -6.88 21.19 15.60
CA ARG A 21 -7.97 20.31 16.04
C ARG A 21 -8.12 19.01 15.28
N ASN A 22 -7.07 18.50 14.62
CA ASN A 22 -7.01 17.06 14.29
C ASN A 22 -5.67 16.48 13.80
N ILE A 23 -4.53 17.17 14.02
CA ILE A 23 -3.20 16.69 13.56
C ILE A 23 -2.87 15.27 14.08
N ARG A 24 -3.48 14.85 15.20
CA ARG A 24 -3.24 13.57 15.86
C ARG A 24 -4.02 12.38 15.29
N LYS A 25 -4.99 12.56 14.38
CA LYS A 25 -5.83 11.48 13.82
C LYS A 25 -5.65 11.25 12.32
N ASP A 26 -4.99 12.17 11.61
CA ASP A 26 -4.75 12.06 10.16
C ASP A 26 -3.42 11.35 9.80
N TRP A 27 -2.85 10.57 10.72
CA TRP A 27 -1.59 9.85 10.49
C TRP A 27 -1.69 8.86 9.33
N SER A 28 -2.85 8.22 9.12
CA SER A 28 -3.05 7.32 7.99
C SER A 28 -2.92 8.05 6.66
N ARG A 29 -3.53 9.24 6.52
CA ARG A 29 -3.43 10.07 5.32
C ARG A 29 -2.00 10.58 5.08
N LYS A 30 -1.30 10.94 6.15
CA LYS A 30 0.09 11.41 6.06
C LYS A 30 1.10 10.28 5.86
N LEU A 31 0.72 9.04 6.14
CA LEU A 31 1.59 7.88 5.96
C LEU A 31 1.94 7.67 4.48
N ASP A 32 0.93 7.77 3.61
CA ASP A 32 1.13 7.66 2.16
C ASP A 32 2.05 8.78 1.64
N ASP A 33 1.82 10.03 2.07
CA ASP A 33 2.67 11.17 1.72
C ASP A 33 4.11 11.01 2.23
N ALA A 34 4.28 10.54 3.47
CA ALA A 34 5.59 10.32 4.07
C ALA A 34 6.36 9.17 3.40
N LEU A 35 5.65 8.10 3.03
CA LEU A 35 6.20 6.98 2.27
C LEU A 35 6.62 7.45 0.88
N TRP A 36 5.77 8.21 0.19
CA TRP A 36 6.09 8.78 -1.12
C TRP A 36 7.33 9.69 -1.07
N ALA A 37 7.43 10.55 -0.05
CA ALA A 37 8.60 11.38 0.18
C ALA A 37 9.87 10.55 0.44
N TYR A 38 9.77 9.49 1.25
CA TYR A 38 10.89 8.59 1.49
C TYR A 38 11.38 7.87 0.22
N MET A 39 10.46 7.46 -0.66
CA MET A 39 10.81 6.79 -1.91
C MET A 39 11.44 7.71 -2.96
N THR A 40 11.08 9.00 -2.98
CA THR A 40 11.40 9.92 -4.08
C THR A 40 12.37 11.03 -3.72
N VAL A 41 12.28 11.56 -2.50
CA VAL A 41 13.06 12.72 -2.02
C VAL A 41 14.34 12.26 -1.34
N PHE A 42 14.30 11.16 -0.59
CA PHE A 42 15.48 10.65 0.10
C PHE A 42 16.38 9.93 -0.90
N LYS A 43 17.49 10.58 -1.28
CA LYS A 43 18.54 9.99 -2.11
C LYS A 43 19.77 9.76 -1.24
N SER A 44 20.39 8.60 -1.36
CA SER A 44 21.71 8.37 -0.75
C SER A 44 22.72 9.35 -1.35
N PRO A 45 23.91 9.55 -0.73
CA PRO A 45 24.98 10.36 -1.31
C PRO A 45 25.41 9.95 -2.73
N ILE A 46 25.06 8.73 -3.13
CA ILE A 46 25.30 8.13 -4.45
C ILE A 46 24.18 8.48 -5.46
N GLY A 47 23.12 9.16 -5.01
CA GLY A 47 21.99 9.60 -5.82
C GLY A 47 20.89 8.56 -6.01
N ILE A 48 20.98 7.41 -5.33
CA ILE A 48 20.05 6.28 -5.44
C ILE A 48 19.02 6.39 -4.31
N SER A 49 17.73 6.32 -4.64
CA SER A 49 16.69 6.27 -3.61
C SER A 49 16.58 4.88 -2.99
N PRO A 50 16.15 4.75 -1.72
CA PRO A 50 15.93 3.45 -1.08
C PRO A 50 15.03 2.51 -1.90
N TYR A 51 14.02 3.07 -2.59
CA TYR A 51 13.15 2.32 -3.49
C TYR A 51 13.93 1.72 -4.67
N GLN A 52 14.81 2.49 -5.30
CA GLN A 52 15.67 2.00 -6.38
C GLN A 52 16.69 0.95 -5.92
N LEU A 53 17.09 0.98 -4.64
CA LEU A 53 18.00 -0.02 -4.07
C LEU A 53 17.29 -1.37 -3.84
N LEU A 54 16.04 -1.34 -3.34
CA LEU A 54 15.26 -2.54 -3.03
C LEU A 54 14.67 -3.21 -4.28
N TYR A 55 14.18 -2.40 -5.21
CA TYR A 55 13.46 -2.86 -6.40
C TYR A 55 14.34 -2.85 -7.67
N GLY A 56 15.58 -2.36 -7.57
CA GLY A 56 16.42 -2.08 -8.72
C GLY A 56 15.85 -0.94 -9.57
N ASN A 57 16.60 -0.47 -10.57
CA ASN A 57 16.09 0.48 -11.57
C ASN A 57 15.03 -0.13 -12.52
N GLY A 58 14.35 -1.20 -12.10
CA GLY A 58 13.31 -1.87 -12.87
C GLY A 58 12.03 -1.06 -12.81
N TRP A 59 11.81 -0.16 -13.77
CA TRP A 59 10.50 0.44 -14.03
C TRP A 59 9.43 -0.64 -14.29
N HIS A 60 9.85 -1.88 -14.57
CA HIS A 60 9.01 -3.06 -14.76
C HIS A 60 8.73 -3.88 -13.51
N LEU A 61 9.37 -3.63 -12.36
CA LEU A 61 9.19 -4.49 -11.19
C LEU A 61 7.75 -4.52 -10.63
N PRO A 62 7.03 -3.37 -10.56
CA PRO A 62 5.64 -3.37 -10.12
C PRO A 62 4.74 -4.19 -11.05
N ILE A 63 4.93 -4.04 -12.36
CA ILE A 63 4.10 -4.73 -13.36
C ILE A 63 4.42 -6.23 -13.42
N GLU A 64 5.67 -6.62 -13.19
CA GLU A 64 6.05 -8.03 -13.05
C GLU A 64 5.43 -8.67 -11.80
N LEU A 65 5.39 -7.94 -10.68
CA LEU A 65 4.75 -8.40 -9.44
C LEU A 65 3.23 -8.53 -9.61
N GLU A 66 2.57 -7.54 -10.19
CA GLU A 66 1.14 -7.58 -10.51
C GLU A 66 0.83 -8.73 -11.48
N HIS A 67 1.61 -8.89 -12.55
CA HIS A 67 1.45 -9.98 -13.50
C HIS A 67 1.63 -11.36 -12.82
N LYS A 68 2.65 -11.53 -11.98
CA LYS A 68 2.85 -12.78 -11.22
C LYS A 68 1.69 -13.06 -10.25
N ALA A 69 1.18 -12.03 -9.56
CA ALA A 69 0.02 -12.15 -8.68
C ALA A 69 -1.24 -12.55 -9.46
N MET A 70 -1.49 -11.93 -10.61
CA MET A 70 -2.58 -12.31 -11.52
C MET A 70 -2.42 -13.75 -12.03
N TRP A 71 -1.20 -14.16 -12.35
CA TRP A 71 -0.92 -15.52 -12.82
C TRP A 71 -1.17 -16.57 -11.73
N ALA A 72 -0.75 -16.29 -10.49
CA ALA A 72 -1.04 -17.12 -9.33
C ALA A 72 -2.55 -17.18 -9.02
N LEU A 73 -3.26 -16.04 -9.12
CA LEU A 73 -4.71 -15.99 -8.95
C LEU A 73 -5.42 -16.81 -10.03
N LYS A 74 -4.96 -16.73 -11.28
CA LYS A 74 -5.49 -17.54 -12.39
C LYS A 74 -5.24 -19.03 -12.16
N GLN A 75 -4.08 -19.43 -11.64
CA GLN A 75 -3.80 -20.81 -11.26
C GLN A 75 -4.77 -21.30 -10.17
N VAL A 76 -4.98 -20.49 -9.12
CA VAL A 76 -5.96 -20.81 -8.08
C VAL A 76 -7.38 -20.87 -8.65
N ASN A 77 -7.75 -19.96 -9.56
CA ASN A 77 -9.04 -19.95 -10.25
C ASN A 77 -9.28 -21.16 -11.15
N LEU A 78 -8.26 -21.61 -11.90
CA LEU A 78 -8.34 -22.82 -12.73
C LEU A 78 -8.49 -24.09 -11.89
N ASN A 79 -7.88 -24.11 -10.70
CA ASN A 79 -8.02 -25.24 -9.78
C ASN A 79 -9.44 -25.36 -9.18
N TRP A 80 -10.29 -24.32 -9.25
CA TRP A 80 -11.67 -24.43 -8.77
C TRP A 80 -12.52 -25.33 -9.65
N ASP A 81 -12.34 -25.33 -10.97
CA ASP A 81 -13.08 -26.21 -11.88
C ASP A 81 -12.72 -27.68 -11.59
N ASP A 82 -11.43 -27.97 -11.39
CA ASP A 82 -10.95 -29.30 -10.99
C ASP A 82 -11.48 -29.69 -9.60
N ALA A 83 -11.51 -28.75 -8.64
CA ALA A 83 -12.05 -28.99 -7.30
C ALA A 83 -13.57 -29.20 -7.30
N ILE A 84 -14.30 -28.50 -8.18
CA ILE A 84 -15.74 -28.68 -8.39
C ILE A 84 -16.01 -30.05 -8.98
N ASN A 85 -15.29 -30.44 -10.04
CA ASN A 85 -15.43 -31.73 -10.69
C ASN A 85 -15.10 -32.88 -9.74
N MET A 86 -14.05 -32.75 -8.92
CA MET A 86 -13.71 -33.75 -7.90
C MET A 86 -14.82 -33.90 -6.86
N ARG A 87 -15.38 -32.81 -6.35
CA ARG A 87 -16.51 -32.84 -5.40
C ARG A 87 -17.77 -33.41 -6.03
N LEU A 88 -18.06 -33.05 -7.29
CA LEU A 88 -19.21 -33.56 -8.02
C LEU A 88 -19.10 -35.07 -8.22
N GLY A 89 -17.90 -35.58 -8.56
CA GLY A 89 -17.63 -37.01 -8.66
C GLY A 89 -17.85 -37.74 -7.34
N GLN A 90 -17.35 -37.20 -6.23
CA GLN A 90 -17.58 -37.76 -4.88
C GLN A 90 -19.07 -37.81 -4.52
N LEU A 91 -19.83 -36.77 -4.88
CA LEU A 91 -21.28 -36.75 -4.65
C LEU A 91 -22.01 -37.79 -5.51
N ASN A 92 -21.61 -37.95 -6.77
CA ASN A 92 -22.19 -38.93 -7.69
C ASN A 92 -21.92 -40.38 -7.23
N GLU A 93 -20.72 -40.66 -6.74
CA GLU A 93 -20.41 -41.98 -6.16
C GLU A 93 -21.29 -42.30 -4.95
N ILE A 94 -21.48 -41.35 -4.03
CA ILE A 94 -22.36 -41.52 -2.87
C ILE A 94 -23.80 -41.79 -3.31
N ASP A 95 -24.30 -41.04 -4.29
CA ASP A 95 -25.66 -41.21 -4.81
C ASP A 95 -25.85 -42.59 -5.48
N GLU A 96 -24.83 -43.07 -6.18
CA GLU A 96 -24.82 -44.40 -6.79
C GLU A 96 -24.79 -45.52 -5.73
N PHE A 97 -24.03 -45.35 -4.64
CA PHE A 97 -24.09 -46.28 -3.50
C PHE A 97 -25.47 -46.30 -2.84
N HIS A 98 -26.15 -45.15 -2.76
CA HIS A 98 -27.50 -45.07 -2.20
C HIS A 98 -28.53 -45.73 -3.12
N LEU A 99 -28.43 -45.52 -4.44
CA LEU A 99 -29.27 -46.18 -5.45
C LEU A 99 -29.11 -47.69 -5.44
N ASN A 100 -27.88 -48.19 -5.32
CA ASN A 100 -27.59 -49.62 -5.29
C ASN A 100 -27.96 -50.31 -3.96
N ALA A 101 -28.30 -49.55 -2.92
CA ALA A 101 -28.71 -50.08 -1.62
C ALA A 101 -30.22 -50.37 -1.50
N TYR A 102 -31.03 -49.89 -2.45
CA TYR A 102 -32.48 -50.15 -2.55
C TYR A 102 -32.79 -51.22 -3.60
#